data_AF-A0AA97HMN9-F1
#
_entry.id   AF-A0AA97HMN9-F1
#
_cell.length_a   1.000
_cell.length_b   1.000
_cell.length_c   1.000
_cell.angle_alpha   90.00
_cell.angle_beta   90.00
_cell.angle_gamma   90.00
#
_symmetry.space_group_name_H-M   'P 1'
#
loop_
_entity.id
_entity.type
_entity.pdbx_description
1 polymer ?
#
loop_
_entity_poly.entity_id
_entity_poly.type
_entity_poly.pdbx_seq_one_letter_code
_entity_poly.pdbx_strand_id
1 'polypeptide(L)'
;MPQDLPDYERDLLAALAYFLGRDPEAQARACLCMYLRQAEPRIMAQVRYYAHRLSAQTGQPLEPYDLLAMIAQSPEAVTAMLPDLEQVHHPDQPDVFS
;
A
#
# COMPACT_ATOMS: atom_id res chain seq x y z
N MET A 1 10.02 12.73 -13.01
CA MET A 1 9.01 11.83 -13.62
C MET A 1 9.17 10.50 -12.90
N PRO A 2 8.09 9.91 -12.35
CA PRO A 2 8.19 8.60 -11.72
C PRO A 2 8.76 7.62 -12.74
N GLN A 3 9.65 6.73 -12.29
CA GLN A 3 10.16 5.62 -13.07
C GLN A 3 8.97 4.94 -13.76
N ASP A 4 8.95 5.01 -15.09
CA ASP A 4 7.73 5.07 -15.88
C ASP A 4 6.84 3.82 -15.71
N LEU A 5 5.52 4.03 -15.63
CA LEU A 5 4.55 2.94 -15.83
C LEU A 5 4.91 2.16 -17.10
N PRO A 6 4.73 0.82 -17.12
CA PRO A 6 4.98 0.06 -18.33
C PRO A 6 4.13 0.61 -19.49
N ASP A 7 4.66 0.47 -20.71
CA ASP A 7 4.14 1.18 -21.90
C ASP A 7 2.63 0.99 -22.10
N TYR A 8 2.15 -0.23 -21.89
CA TYR A 8 0.74 -0.57 -22.06
C TYR A 8 -0.16 0.14 -21.04
N GLU A 9 0.19 0.12 -19.75
CA GLU A 9 -0.55 0.78 -18.68
C GLU A 9 -0.57 2.30 -18.86
N ARG A 10 0.54 2.88 -19.34
CA ARG A 10 0.61 4.31 -19.67
C ARG A 10 -0.35 4.67 -20.79
N ASP A 11 -0.40 3.87 -21.86
CA ASP A 11 -1.31 4.10 -23.00
C ASP A 11 -2.78 3.92 -22.59
N LEU A 12 -3.08 2.92 -21.76
CA LEU A 12 -4.43 2.73 -21.18
C LEU A 12 -4.85 3.92 -20.30
N LEU A 13 -3.95 4.43 -19.46
CA LEU A 13 -4.22 5.60 -18.62
C LEU A 13 -4.49 6.84 -19.47
N ALA A 14 -3.69 7.07 -20.53
CA ALA A 14 -3.87 8.18 -21.45
C ALA A 14 -5.22 8.10 -22.17
N ALA A 15 -5.60 6.92 -22.68
CA ALA A 15 -6.89 6.71 -23.33
C ALA A 15 -8.07 6.95 -22.37
N LEU A 16 -7.98 6.43 -21.15
CA LEU A 16 -9.02 6.61 -20.13
C LEU A 16 -9.18 8.08 -19.73
N ALA A 17 -8.07 8.80 -19.52
CA ALA A 17 -8.07 10.21 -19.21
C ALA A 17 -8.70 11.03 -20.35
N TYR A 18 -8.36 10.73 -21.60
CA TYR A 18 -8.94 11.36 -22.78
C TYR A 18 -10.46 11.18 -22.86
N PHE A 19 -10.96 9.94 -22.75
CA PHE A 19 -12.41 9.67 -22.83
C PHE A 19 -13.21 10.32 -21.71
N LEU A 20 -12.60 10.52 -20.53
CA LEU A 20 -13.23 11.16 -19.38
C LEU A 20 -13.02 12.68 -19.34
N GLY A 21 -12.24 13.25 -20.28
CA GLY A 21 -11.90 14.68 -20.29
C GLY A 21 -11.12 15.13 -19.05
N ARG A 22 -10.25 14.27 -18.51
CA ARG A 22 -9.50 14.52 -17.28
C ARG A 22 -8.01 14.69 -17.56
N ASP A 23 -7.35 15.42 -16.67
CA ASP A 23 -5.90 15.42 -16.58
C ASP A 23 -5.38 13.99 -16.25
N PRO A 24 -4.39 13.45 -16.99
CA PRO A 24 -3.88 12.10 -16.77
C PRO A 24 -3.36 11.84 -15.36
N GLU A 25 -2.72 12.82 -14.72
CA GLU A 25 -2.20 12.69 -13.36
C GLU A 25 -3.35 12.62 -12.33
N ALA A 26 -4.37 13.44 -12.52
CA ALA A 26 -5.60 13.37 -11.73
C ALA A 26 -6.32 12.03 -11.91
N GLN A 27 -6.36 11.49 -13.13
CA GLN A 27 -6.96 10.18 -13.39
C GLN A 27 -6.14 9.03 -12.77
N ALA A 28 -4.81 9.10 -12.80
CA ALA A 28 -3.94 8.13 -12.14
C ALA A 28 -4.21 8.08 -10.63
N ARG A 29 -4.29 9.24 -9.97
CA ARG A 29 -4.67 9.34 -8.55
C ARG A 29 -6.05 8.74 -8.30
N ALA A 30 -7.03 9.02 -9.15
CA ALA A 30 -8.38 8.47 -9.02
C ALA A 30 -8.39 6.94 -9.12
N CYS A 31 -7.65 6.37 -10.08
CA CYS A 31 -7.47 4.92 -10.22
C CYS A 31 -6.84 4.31 -8.96
N LEU A 32 -5.77 4.91 -8.43
CA LEU A 32 -5.12 4.45 -7.21
C LEU A 32 -6.07 4.50 -6.00
N CYS A 33 -6.79 5.61 -5.80
CA CYS A 33 -7.76 5.72 -4.72
C CYS A 33 -8.87 4.67 -4.83
N MET A 34 -9.36 4.40 -6.03
CA MET A 34 -10.36 3.36 -6.27
C MET A 34 -9.81 1.99 -5.89
N TYR A 35 -8.62 1.64 -6.39
CA TYR A 35 -7.98 0.36 -6.09
C TYR A 35 -7.73 0.18 -4.59
N LEU A 36 -7.18 1.21 -3.91
CA LEU A 36 -6.93 1.15 -2.46
C LEU A 36 -8.23 0.93 -1.66
N ARG A 37 -9.35 1.56 -2.06
CA ARG A 37 -10.65 1.33 -1.42
C ARG A 37 -11.19 -0.08 -1.66
N GLN A 38 -11.01 -0.62 -2.86
CA GLN A 38 -11.40 -2.00 -3.18
C GLN A 38 -10.53 -3.02 -2.43
N ALA A 39 -9.24 -2.71 -2.24
CA ALA A 39 -8.29 -3.57 -1.54
C ALA A 39 -8.34 -3.41 0.00
N GLU A 40 -9.03 -2.39 0.52
CA GLU A 40 -9.06 -2.05 1.96
C GLU A 40 -9.35 -3.26 2.85
N PRO A 41 -10.35 -4.13 2.57
CA PRO A 41 -10.66 -5.22 3.50
C PRO A 41 -9.50 -6.20 3.67
N ARG A 42 -8.76 -6.44 2.58
CA ARG A 42 -7.57 -7.31 2.56
C ARG A 42 -6.39 -6.65 3.29
N ILE A 43 -6.16 -5.35 3.04
CA ILE A 43 -5.11 -4.58 3.71
C ILE A 43 -5.38 -4.54 5.21
N MET A 44 -6.57 -4.14 5.63
CA MET A 44 -6.92 -4.03 7.03
C MET A 44 -7.05 -5.38 7.74
N ALA A 45 -7.26 -6.49 7.02
CA ALA A 45 -7.17 -7.82 7.63
C ALA A 45 -5.74 -8.12 8.12
N GLN A 46 -4.72 -7.77 7.34
CA GLN A 46 -3.31 -7.90 7.75
C GLN A 46 -3.00 -6.96 8.92
N VAL A 47 -3.44 -5.70 8.83
CA VAL A 47 -3.25 -4.72 9.91
C VAL A 47 -3.88 -5.21 11.21
N ARG A 48 -5.13 -5.73 11.16
CA ARG A 48 -5.80 -6.32 12.34
C ARG A 48 -5.01 -7.48 12.94
N TYR A 49 -4.50 -8.39 12.10
CA TYR A 49 -3.71 -9.52 12.55
C TYR A 49 -2.46 -9.07 13.31
N TYR A 50 -1.70 -8.14 12.74
CA TYR A 50 -0.47 -7.65 13.37
C TYR A 50 -0.72 -6.76 14.60
N ALA A 51 -1.80 -5.99 14.62
CA ALA A 51 -2.20 -5.24 15.79
C ALA A 51 -2.53 -6.18 16.98
N HIS A 52 -3.28 -7.25 16.71
CA HIS A 52 -3.55 -8.29 17.71
C HIS A 52 -2.25 -8.98 18.19
N ARG A 53 -1.34 -9.31 17.27
CA ARG A 53 -0.04 -9.92 17.62
C ARG A 53 0.79 -9.01 18.51
N LEU A 54 0.93 -7.73 18.16
CA LEU A 54 1.64 -6.73 18.97
C LEU A 54 0.98 -6.54 20.35
N SER A 55 -0.35 -6.56 20.39
CA SER A 55 -1.08 -6.47 21.65
C SER A 55 -0.76 -7.65 22.57
N ALA A 56 -0.73 -8.86 22.02
CA ALA A 56 -0.38 -10.07 22.76
C ALA A 56 1.08 -10.08 23.24
N GLN A 57 2.02 -9.55 22.44
CA GLN A 57 3.44 -9.49 22.77
C GLN A 57 3.76 -8.45 23.84
N THR A 58 3.14 -7.27 23.75
CA THR A 58 3.42 -6.13 24.65
C THR A 58 2.52 -6.10 25.89
N GLY A 59 1.42 -6.85 25.88
CA GLY A 59 0.37 -6.80 26.90
C GLY A 59 -0.45 -5.50 26.89
N GLN A 60 -0.23 -4.62 25.91
CA GLN A 60 -0.96 -3.36 25.75
C GLN A 60 -1.84 -3.46 24.51
N PRO A 61 -3.16 -3.21 24.60
CA PRO A 61 -4.03 -3.18 23.43
C PRO A 61 -3.56 -2.16 22.39
N LEU A 62 -3.49 -2.57 21.13
CA LEU A 62 -3.21 -1.73 19.98
C LEU A 62 -4.36 -1.86 18.99
N GLU A 63 -5.03 -0.75 18.70
CA GLU A 63 -6.12 -0.76 17.72
C GLU A 63 -5.57 -0.84 16.28
N PRO A 64 -6.27 -1.52 15.36
CA PRO A 64 -5.80 -1.67 13.98
C PRO A 64 -5.58 -0.34 13.26
N TYR A 65 -6.41 0.66 13.51
CA TYR A 65 -6.26 1.98 12.89
C TYR A 65 -5.05 2.75 13.44
N ASP A 66 -4.68 2.53 14.70
CA ASP A 66 -3.46 3.10 15.26
C ASP A 66 -2.23 2.47 14.61
N LEU A 67 -2.23 1.15 14.43
CA LEU A 67 -1.16 0.48 13.69
C LEU A 67 -1.07 0.97 12.24
N LEU A 68 -2.20 1.16 11.55
CA LEU A 68 -2.21 1.74 10.20
C LEU A 68 -1.56 3.14 10.19
N ALA A 69 -1.91 4.00 11.14
CA ALA A 69 -1.33 5.33 11.27
C ALA A 69 0.16 5.28 11.60
N MET A 70 0.59 4.36 12.46
CA MET A 70 2.00 4.13 12.79
C MET A 70 2.80 3.70 11.55
N ILE A 71 2.29 2.76 10.75
CA ILE A 71 2.90 2.34 9.48
C ILE A 71 3.04 3.54 8.54
N ALA A 72 2.02 4.38 8.42
CA ALA A 72 2.07 5.57 7.56
C ALA A 72 3.08 6.62 8.04
N GLN A 73 3.36 6.69 9.34
CA GLN A 73 4.28 7.66 9.93
C GLN A 73 5.74 7.17 9.96
N SER A 74 5.97 5.92 10.35
CA SER A 74 7.29 5.27 10.33
C SER A 74 7.15 3.76 10.18
N PRO A 75 7.26 3.25 8.94
CA PRO A 75 7.32 1.82 8.67
C PRO A 75 8.47 1.13 9.42
N GLU A 76 9.62 1.78 9.55
CA GLU A 76 10.83 1.23 10.17
C GLU A 76 10.61 0.93 11.65
N ALA A 77 9.91 1.83 12.37
CA ALA A 77 9.56 1.62 13.76
C ALA A 77 8.66 0.38 13.94
N VAL A 78 7.71 0.18 13.03
CA VAL A 78 6.82 -1.00 13.05
C VAL A 78 7.62 -2.27 12.72
N THR A 79 8.54 -2.22 11.76
CA THR A 79 9.46 -3.35 11.47
C THR A 79 10.31 -3.72 12.68
N ALA A 80 10.81 -2.75 13.44
CA ALA A 80 11.57 -3.02 14.66
C ALA A 80 10.73 -3.71 15.75
N MET A 81 9.42 -3.43 15.81
CA MET A 81 8.49 -4.09 16.74
C MET A 81 8.08 -5.50 16.26
N LEU A 82 8.19 -5.78 14.97
CA LEU A 82 7.84 -7.07 14.35
C LEU A 82 9.03 -7.62 13.55
N PRO A 83 10.11 -8.06 14.22
CA PRO A 83 11.33 -8.50 13.53
C PRO A 83 11.11 -9.73 12.63
N ASP A 84 10.09 -10.55 12.91
CA ASP A 84 9.71 -11.70 12.09
C ASP A 84 8.68 -11.36 11.00
N LEU A 85 8.38 -10.07 10.79
CA LEU A 85 7.55 -9.64 9.67
C LEU A 85 8.38 -9.77 8.39
N GLU A 86 8.33 -10.95 7.77
CA GLU A 86 8.93 -11.14 6.45
C GLU A 86 8.17 -10.29 5.43
N GLN A 87 8.84 -9.28 4.89
CA GLN A 87 8.31 -8.52 3.76
C GLN A 87 8.29 -9.43 2.54
N VAL A 88 7.18 -9.44 1.81
CA VAL A 88 7.01 -10.28 0.60
C VAL A 88 7.95 -9.84 -0.53
N HIS A 89 8.29 -8.55 -0.59
CA HIS A 89 9.26 -8.03 -1.53
C HIS A 89 10.60 -7.83 -0.83
N HIS A 90 11.63 -8.49 -1.36
CA HIS A 90 13.01 -8.26 -0.96
C HIS A 90 13.64 -7.22 -1.90
N PRO A 91 14.43 -6.28 -1.38
CA PRO A 91 15.07 -5.24 -2.20
C PRO A 91 16.01 -5.81 -3.27
N ASP A 92 16.46 -7.05 -3.09
CA ASP A 92 17.34 -7.76 -4.03
C ASP A 92 16.58 -8.52 -5.15
N GLN A 93 15.24 -8.48 -5.16
CA GLN A 93 14.41 -9.11 -6.19
C GLN A 93 13.81 -8.05 -7.13
N PRO A 94 13.78 -8.31 -8.45
CA PRO A 94 13.10 -7.43 -9.37
C PRO A 94 11.62 -7.33 -9.00
N ASP A 95 11.08 -6.11 -8.99
CA ASP A 95 9.65 -5.90 -8.82
C ASP A 95 8.92 -6.59 -9.99
N VAL A 96 7.78 -7.21 -9.69
CA VAL A 96 6.94 -7.92 -10.66
C VAL A 96 6.44 -6.97 -11.76
N PHE A 97 6.44 -5.67 -11.49
CA PHE A 97 6.02 -4.61 -12.42
C PHE A 97 7.17 -3.77 -12.99
N SER A 98 8.44 -4.12 -12.69
CA SER A 98 9.63 -3.49 -13.29
C SER A 98 10.07 -4.16 -14.59
#